data_AF-A0A9W7YRL4-F1
#
_entry.id   AF-A0A9W7YRL4-F1
#
_cell.length_a   1.000
_cell.length_b   1.000
_cell.length_c   1.000
_cell.angle_alpha   90.00
_cell.angle_beta   90.00
_cell.angle_gamma   90.00
#
_symmetry.space_group_name_H-M   'P 1'
#
loop_
_entity.id
_entity.type
_entity.pdbx_description
1 polymer ?
#
loop_
_entity_poly.entity_id
_entity_poly.type
_entity_poly.pdbx_seq_one_letter_code
_entity_poly.pdbx_strand_id
1 'polypeptide(L)'
;MSSQMLSTAVVHPLVLLNISEHTTRTLAQVKRGKITAPQYMCGAVLGRQVETKFEAFLSFELKLNEASTERAEFDLEHFTVRLEQLKIIFPSYDFIG
;
A
#
# COMPACT_ATOMS: atom_id res chain seq x y z
N MET A 1 -26.47 -2.28 1.79
CA MET A 1 -25.71 -1.12 2.30
C MET A 1 -25.56 -0.16 1.15
N SER A 2 -26.05 1.08 1.28
CA SER A 2 -25.96 2.08 0.22
C SER A 2 -24.50 2.43 -0.02
N SER A 3 -23.98 2.12 -1.21
CA SER A 3 -22.69 2.64 -1.66
C SER A 3 -22.86 4.13 -1.90
N GLN A 4 -22.52 4.96 -0.91
CA GLN A 4 -22.36 6.39 -1.17
C GLN A 4 -21.23 6.54 -2.19
N MET A 5 -21.55 7.10 -3.36
CA MET A 5 -20.57 7.36 -4.40
C MET A 5 -19.48 8.28 -3.85
N LEU A 6 -18.26 7.75 -3.70
CA LEU A 6 -17.08 8.55 -3.47
C LEU A 6 -16.85 9.43 -4.71
N SER A 7 -16.70 10.73 -4.52
CA SER A 7 -16.69 11.70 -5.61
C SER A 7 -15.29 12.27 -5.90
N THR A 8 -14.34 12.17 -4.96
CA THR A 8 -13.00 12.75 -5.14
C THR A 8 -11.92 12.02 -4.36
N ALA A 9 -10.81 11.74 -5.06
CA ALA A 9 -9.54 11.26 -4.54
C ALA A 9 -8.56 12.42 -4.38
N VAL A 10 -8.01 12.64 -3.18
CA VAL A 10 -6.88 13.54 -2.97
C VAL A 10 -5.69 12.72 -2.55
N VAL A 11 -4.59 12.81 -3.30
CA VAL A 11 -3.37 12.04 -3.03
C VAL A 11 -2.25 13.01 -2.70
N HIS A 12 -1.72 12.92 -1.48
CA HIS A 12 -0.56 13.69 -1.09
C HIS A 12 0.67 13.24 -1.91
N PRO A 13 1.55 14.15 -2.39
CA PRO A 13 2.70 13.79 -3.21
C PRO A 13 3.61 12.72 -2.60
N LEU A 14 3.70 12.68 -1.27
CA LEU A 14 4.45 11.66 -0.54
C LEU A 14 4.02 10.22 -0.89
N VAL A 15 2.73 9.99 -1.11
CA VAL A 15 2.21 8.66 -1.49
C VAL A 15 2.77 8.22 -2.83
N LEU A 16 2.78 9.14 -3.81
CA LEU A 16 3.31 8.87 -5.15
C LEU A 16 4.82 8.66 -5.11
N LEU A 17 5.54 9.43 -4.28
CA LEU A 17 6.97 9.28 -4.08
C LEU A 17 7.31 7.92 -3.45
N ASN A 18 6.57 7.49 -2.43
CA ASN A 18 6.75 6.18 -1.80
C ASN A 18 6.54 5.04 -2.79
N ILE A 19 5.48 5.11 -3.60
CA ILE A 19 5.20 4.10 -4.63
C ILE A 19 6.33 4.09 -5.67
N SER A 20 6.76 5.26 -6.13
CA SER A 20 7.83 5.37 -7.14
C SER A 20 9.17 4.85 -6.65
N GLU A 21 9.52 5.14 -5.39
CA GLU A 21 10.73 4.63 -4.73
C GLU A 21 10.67 3.11 -4.60
N HIS A 22 9.55 2.57 -4.13
CA HIS A 22 9.34 1.13 -4.00
C HIS A 22 9.47 0.44 -5.37
N THR A 23 8.81 0.95 -6.41
CA THR A 23 8.95 0.45 -7.79
C THR A 23 10.39 0.47 -8.27
N THR A 24 11.10 1.58 -8.07
CA THR A 24 12.50 1.71 -8.48
C THR A 24 13.38 0.70 -7.75
N ARG A 25 13.18 0.51 -6.44
CA ARG A 25 13.92 -0.45 -5.62
C ARG A 25 13.67 -1.89 -6.08
N THR A 26 12.41 -2.27 -6.30
CA THR A 26 12.03 -3.60 -6.78
C THR A 26 12.63 -3.88 -8.15
N LEU A 27 12.52 -2.95 -9.11
CA LEU A 27 13.13 -3.09 -10.42
C LEU A 27 14.65 -3.22 -10.36
N ALA A 28 15.32 -2.49 -9.46
CA ALA A 28 16.76 -2.63 -9.26
C ALA A 28 17.14 -4.01 -8.69
N GLN A 29 16.34 -4.58 -7.79
CA GLN A 29 16.54 -5.93 -7.26
C GLN A 29 16.33 -7.00 -8.33
N VAL A 30 15.31 -6.86 -9.17
CA VAL A 30 15.05 -7.73 -10.34
C VAL A 30 16.23 -7.68 -11.31
N LYS A 31 16.69 -6.48 -11.69
CA LYS A 31 17.86 -6.31 -12.58
C LYS A 31 19.14 -6.95 -12.05
N ARG A 32 19.29 -7.02 -10.72
CA ARG A 32 20.42 -7.66 -10.04
C ARG A 32 20.23 -9.16 -9.80
N GLY A 33 19.13 -9.74 -10.28
CA GLY A 33 18.80 -11.16 -10.09
C GLY A 33 18.52 -11.55 -8.63
N LYS A 34 18.20 -10.58 -7.75
CA LYS A 34 17.92 -10.85 -6.33
C LYS A 34 16.52 -11.38 -6.09
N ILE A 35 15.57 -10.96 -6.92
CA ILE A 35 14.16 -11.36 -6.87
C ILE A 35 13.65 -11.57 -8.29
N THR A 36 12.63 -12.41 -8.45
CA THR A 36 11.88 -12.52 -9.70
C THR A 36 10.98 -11.31 -9.87
N ALA A 37 10.77 -10.85 -11.11
CA ALA A 37 9.87 -9.74 -11.40
C ALA A 37 8.44 -10.07 -10.92
N PRO A 38 7.87 -9.32 -9.97
CA PRO A 38 6.48 -9.53 -9.59
C PRO A 38 5.56 -9.10 -10.75
N GLN A 39 4.46 -9.82 -10.98
CA GLN A 39 3.46 -9.40 -11.97
C GLN A 39 2.81 -8.06 -11.58
N TYR A 40 2.63 -7.83 -10.28
CA TYR A 40 2.02 -6.62 -9.73
C TYR A 40 2.72 -6.24 -8.43
N MET A 41 2.82 -4.93 -8.18
CA MET A 41 3.28 -4.40 -6.89
C MET A 41 2.06 -3.93 -6.12
N CYS A 42 1.88 -4.44 -4.91
CA CYS A 42 0.74 -4.11 -4.06
C CYS A 42 1.22 -3.36 -2.82
N GLY A 43 0.44 -2.39 -2.39
CA GLY A 43 0.70 -1.58 -1.22
C GLY A 43 -0.60 -1.21 -0.53
N ALA A 44 -0.50 -0.89 0.75
CA ALA A 44 -1.58 -0.31 1.53
C ALA A 44 -1.44 1.22 1.56
N VAL A 45 -2.56 1.90 1.53
CA VAL A 45 -2.71 3.35 1.57
C VAL A 45 -3.40 3.73 2.87
N LEU A 46 -2.77 4.62 3.61
CA LEU A 46 -3.34 5.23 4.80
C LEU A 46 -3.72 6.67 4.53
N GLY A 47 -4.84 7.05 5.13
CA GLY A 47 -5.48 8.30 4.84
C GLY A 47 -6.59 8.63 5.79
N ARG A 48 -7.48 9.50 5.34
CA ARG A 48 -8.74 9.80 6.01
C ARG A 48 -9.87 9.78 4.99
N GLN A 49 -11.02 9.32 5.43
CA GLN A 49 -12.27 9.47 4.69
C GLN A 49 -13.09 10.57 5.35
N VAL A 50 -13.37 11.63 4.60
CA VAL A 50 -14.23 12.74 5.04
C VAL A 50 -15.38 12.84 4.06
N GLU A 51 -16.57 12.42 4.51
CA GLU A 51 -17.79 12.37 3.70
C GLU A 51 -17.61 11.53 2.41
N THR A 52 -17.51 12.20 1.26
CA THR A 52 -17.36 11.58 -0.08
C THR A 52 -15.95 11.71 -0.65
N LYS A 53 -15.01 12.20 0.17
CA LYS A 53 -13.60 12.42 -0.19
C LYS A 53 -12.68 11.50 0.57
N PHE A 54 -11.70 10.95 -0.12
CA PHE A 54 -10.60 10.22 0.48
C PHE A 54 -9.30 10.99 0.29
N GLU A 55 -8.58 11.17 1.39
CA GLU A 55 -7.29 11.85 1.42
C GLU A 55 -6.21 10.82 1.75
N ALA A 56 -5.38 10.47 0.77
CA ALA A 56 -4.26 9.56 0.96
C ALA A 56 -3.01 10.36 1.38
N PHE A 57 -2.44 9.99 2.53
CA PHE A 57 -1.27 10.68 3.11
C PHE A 57 -0.01 9.83 3.05
N LEU A 58 -0.17 8.51 3.18
CA LEU A 58 0.93 7.57 3.29
C LEU A 58 0.60 6.29 2.52
N SER A 59 1.64 5.63 2.02
CA SER A 59 1.56 4.26 1.53
C SER A 59 2.75 3.45 1.99
N PHE A 60 2.57 2.14 2.09
CA PHE A 60 3.63 1.17 2.35
C PHE A 60 3.40 -0.12 1.54
N GLU A 61 4.47 -0.84 1.23
CA GLU A 61 4.42 -2.07 0.45
C GLU A 61 3.86 -3.27 1.23
N LEU A 62 3.09 -4.11 0.54
CA LEU A 62 2.68 -5.41 1.05
C LEU A 62 3.74 -6.45 0.68
N LYS A 63 4.05 -7.31 1.65
CA LYS A 63 4.87 -8.49 1.39
C LYS A 63 3.99 -9.59 0.83
N LEU A 64 4.49 -10.22 -0.23
CA LEU A 64 3.89 -11.42 -0.80
C LEU A 64 4.57 -12.63 -0.18
N ASN A 65 3.77 -13.57 0.31
CA ASN A 65 4.25 -14.90 0.65
C ASN A 65 4.66 -15.60 -0.65
N GLU A 66 5.77 -16.32 -0.61
CA GLU A 66 6.20 -17.15 -1.74
C GLU A 66 5.24 -18.34 -1.88
N ALA A 67 4.13 -18.17 -2.58
CA ALA A 67 3.16 -19.26 -2.78
C ALA A 67 2.52 -19.22 -4.17
N SER A 68 3.02 -20.07 -5.07
CA SER A 68 2.40 -20.57 -6.31
C SER A 68 1.94 -19.56 -7.37
N THR A 69 2.15 -19.91 -8.64
CA THR A 69 1.88 -19.13 -9.86
C THR A 69 0.43 -18.66 -10.07
N GLU A 70 -0.50 -19.00 -9.17
CA GLU A 70 -1.94 -18.81 -9.39
C GLU A 70 -2.61 -17.87 -8.39
N ARG A 71 -2.01 -17.61 -7.21
CA ARG A 71 -2.60 -16.75 -6.17
C ARG A 71 -1.53 -15.96 -5.44
N ALA A 72 -1.63 -14.64 -5.49
CA ALA A 72 -0.85 -13.76 -4.62
C ALA A 72 -1.38 -13.84 -3.19
N GLU A 73 -0.62 -14.44 -2.27
CA GLU A 73 -0.94 -14.43 -0.84
C GLU A 73 -0.16 -13.31 -0.15
N PHE A 74 -0.86 -12.43 0.55
CA PHE A 74 -0.23 -11.38 1.34
C PHE A 74 0.16 -11.88 2.72
N ASP A 75 1.32 -11.43 3.20
CA ASP A 75 1.74 -11.59 4.58
C ASP A 75 0.88 -10.70 5.49
N LEU A 76 -0.19 -11.28 6.03
CA LEU A 76 -1.14 -10.57 6.88
C LEU A 76 -0.53 -10.14 8.22
N GLU A 77 0.43 -10.90 8.75
CA GLU A 77 1.13 -10.56 9.98
C GLU A 77 1.97 -9.30 9.76
N HIS A 78 2.77 -9.26 8.69
CA HIS A 78 3.52 -8.07 8.32
C HIS A 78 2.62 -6.86 8.10
N PHE A 79 1.50 -7.03 7.39
CA PHE A 79 0.52 -5.96 7.19
C PHE A 79 0.02 -5.39 8.53
N THR A 80 -0.42 -6.28 9.44
CA THR A 80 -1.01 -5.89 10.72
C THR A 80 0.01 -5.17 11.60
N VAL A 81 1.21 -5.72 11.74
CA VAL A 81 2.29 -5.12 12.53
C VAL A 81 2.68 -3.74 11.97
N ARG A 82 2.76 -3.59 10.65
CA ARG A 82 3.05 -2.30 10.02
C ARG A 82 1.94 -1.29 10.27
N LEU A 83 0.69 -1.70 10.18
CA LEU A 83 -0.45 -0.83 10.42
C LEU A 83 -0.46 -0.33 11.88
N GLU A 84 -0.22 -1.20 12.85
CA GLU A 84 -0.13 -0.86 14.27
C GLU A 84 1.01 0.13 14.56
N GLN A 85 2.20 -0.11 13.98
CA GLN A 85 3.33 0.81 14.10
C GLN A 85 3.00 2.20 13.56
N LEU A 86 2.34 2.26 12.40
CA LEU A 86 1.93 3.52 11.79
C LEU A 86 0.84 4.21 12.60
N LYS A 87 -0.06 3.47 13.25
CA LYS A 87 -1.12 4.04 14.10
C LYS A 87 -0.55 4.72 15.36
N ILE A 88 0.56 4.23 15.88
CA ILE A 88 1.27 4.88 17.01
C ILE A 88 1.81 6.26 16.59
N ILE A 89 2.36 6.37 15.37
CA ILE A 89 2.99 7.60 14.87
C ILE A 89 1.94 8.57 14.30
N PHE A 90 0.94 8.03 13.61
CA PHE A 90 -0.14 8.76 12.94
C PHE A 90 -1.52 8.27 13.42
N PRO A 91 -1.95 8.61 14.64
CA PRO A 91 -3.20 8.09 15.22
C PRO A 91 -4.46 8.46 14.43
N SER A 92 -4.41 9.54 13.66
CA SER A 92 -5.53 10.03 12.84
C SER A 92 -5.60 9.41 11.45
N TYR A 93 -4.65 8.56 11.07
CA TYR A 93 -4.64 7.89 9.76
C TYR A 93 -5.26 6.50 9.89
N ASP A 94 -6.15 6.18 8.97
CA ASP A 94 -6.82 4.89 8.87
C ASP A 94 -6.43 4.21 7.56
N PHE A 95 -6.55 2.90 7.52
CA PHE A 95 -6.42 2.13 6.29
C PHE A 95 -7.61 2.45 5.37
N ILE A 96 -7.33 2.95 4.17
CA ILE A 96 -8.37 3.38 3.21
C ILE A 96 -8.34 2.61 1.89
N GLY A 97 -7.33 1.75 1.66
CA GLY A 97 -7.21 0.94 0.44
C GLY A 97 -5.85 0.29 0.28
#